data_AF-A0A373QAD9-F1
#
_entry.id   AF-A0A373QAD9-F1
#
_cell.length_a   1.000
_cell.length_b   1.000
_cell.length_c   1.000
_cell.angle_alpha   90.00
_cell.angle_beta   90.00
_cell.angle_gamma   90.00
#
_symmetry.space_group_name_H-M   'P 1'
#
loop_
_entity.id
_entity.type
_entity.pdbx_description
1 polymer ?
#
loop_
_entity_poly.entity_id
_entity_poly.type
_entity_poly.pdbx_seq_one_letter_code
_entity_poly.pdbx_strand_id
1 'polypeptide(L)'
;MLDDGAPSKYGNDEVVKKCESITRAVGDDTGRNVMQGDSVKNSKPCCLSAITAEFQPLTDSSDIARAFLYKLEFGEIDKKNLSKVQKQKHCLVRFVTDYLGWICSEKWSYMKSLEWKFKNFRKQNIKLGQIHNRIPENVAWMQAGFEMFLEFIYDKYKVSLKRLKKYRKIFNSAIEKSINLQKEELHSKDEAKLFVDTINVMRASNKVSLSEIQEGKKNIASCSNNCIGYYDGIYIYLIWEAAYAKANEFLRKADDGFSLPKRELETKLIKKGYLIPAKDGRHKVKKTINGSRSGLMRFDREKFENNK
;
A
#
# COMPACT_ATOMS: atom_id res chain seq x y z
N MET A 1 -2.65 20.77 -3.92
CA MET A 1 -1.28 20.26 -4.14
C MET A 1 -0.54 20.49 -2.83
N LEU A 2 0.00 19.43 -2.25
CA LEU A 2 0.90 19.52 -1.10
C LEU A 2 2.32 19.47 -1.67
N ASP A 3 3.04 20.56 -1.52
CA ASP A 3 4.45 20.60 -1.92
C ASP A 3 5.33 20.20 -0.74
N ASP A 4 6.44 19.53 -1.03
CA ASP A 4 7.44 19.16 -0.03
C ASP A 4 6.89 18.36 1.17
N GLY A 5 6.17 17.28 0.88
CA GLY A 5 5.55 16.40 1.89
C GLY A 5 6.53 15.51 2.68
N ALA A 6 7.83 15.56 2.36
CA ALA A 6 8.92 14.97 3.14
C ALA A 6 10.26 15.58 2.70
N PRO A 7 10.62 16.79 3.17
CA PRO A 7 11.95 17.36 2.95
C PRO A 7 12.96 16.54 3.75
N SER A 8 14.09 16.17 3.14
CA SER A 8 15.13 15.27 3.66
C SER A 8 15.45 15.25 5.17
N LYS A 9 15.83 14.02 5.59
CA LYS A 9 16.37 13.53 6.88
C LYS A 9 15.51 13.83 8.12
N TYR A 10 14.78 12.80 8.54
CA TYR A 10 13.74 12.81 9.58
C TYR A 10 12.49 13.52 9.08
N GLY A 11 11.73 12.82 8.24
CA GLY A 11 10.35 13.20 7.97
C GLY A 11 9.69 13.43 9.32
N ASN A 12 9.30 14.67 9.61
CA ASN A 12 8.58 14.99 10.82
C ASN A 12 7.34 14.08 10.84
N ASP A 13 7.25 13.18 11.83
CA ASP A 13 6.14 12.23 11.98
C ASP A 13 4.77 12.90 11.80
N GLU A 14 4.67 14.18 12.16
CA GLU A 14 3.48 14.98 11.98
C GLU A 14 3.12 15.21 10.50
N VAL A 15 4.11 15.45 9.63
CA VAL A 15 3.92 15.64 8.19
C VAL A 15 3.50 14.34 7.52
N VAL A 16 4.16 13.22 7.87
CA VAL A 16 3.78 11.88 7.41
C VAL A 16 2.33 11.57 7.79
N LYS A 17 1.97 11.76 9.07
CA LYS A 17 0.59 11.57 9.56
C LYS A 17 -0.42 12.45 8.83
N LYS A 18 -0.05 13.70 8.48
CA LYS A 18 -0.90 14.59 7.67
C LYS A 18 -1.07 14.06 6.26
N CYS A 19 0.00 13.62 5.59
CA CYS A 19 -0.06 13.02 4.26
C CYS A 19 -0.97 11.78 4.22
N GLU A 20 -0.83 10.89 5.20
CA GLU A 20 -1.70 9.72 5.37
C GLU A 20 -3.16 10.11 5.64
N SER A 21 -3.39 11.03 6.58
CA SER A 21 -4.74 11.51 6.89
C SER A 21 -5.43 12.12 5.67
N ILE A 22 -4.71 12.88 4.84
CA ILE A 22 -5.25 13.47 3.61
C ILE A 22 -5.52 12.38 2.58
N THR A 23 -4.62 11.41 2.44
CA THR A 23 -4.77 10.28 1.52
C THR A 23 -5.99 9.43 1.88
N ARG A 24 -6.21 9.16 3.17
CA ARG A 24 -7.41 8.46 3.66
C ARG A 24 -8.68 9.28 3.45
N ALA A 25 -8.64 10.58 3.78
CA ALA A 25 -9.79 11.46 3.61
C ALA A 25 -10.27 11.49 2.14
N VAL A 26 -9.33 11.68 1.21
CA VAL A 26 -9.61 11.70 -0.24
C VAL A 26 -10.00 10.32 -0.75
N GLY A 27 -9.29 9.26 -0.35
CA GLY A 27 -9.50 7.91 -0.87
C GLY A 27 -10.74 7.18 -0.34
N ASP A 28 -11.30 7.64 0.79
CA ASP A 28 -12.50 7.06 1.41
C ASP A 28 -13.71 8.02 1.42
N ASP A 29 -13.58 9.21 0.79
CA ASP A 29 -14.62 10.24 0.75
C ASP A 29 -15.12 10.61 2.17
N THR A 30 -14.18 10.71 3.11
CA THR A 30 -14.46 10.99 4.52
C THR A 30 -14.16 12.46 4.84
N GLY A 31 -15.17 13.15 5.35
CA GLY A 31 -15.12 14.54 5.75
C GLY A 31 -15.45 14.72 7.22
N ARG A 32 -15.07 15.87 7.79
CA ARG A 32 -15.56 16.26 9.11
C ARG A 32 -16.99 16.77 8.97
N ASN A 33 -17.84 16.34 9.91
CA ASN A 33 -19.15 16.93 10.11
C ASN A 33 -18.94 18.31 10.71
N VAL A 34 -19.36 19.34 9.99
CA VAL A 34 -19.34 20.72 10.45
C VAL A 34 -20.78 21.13 10.72
N MET A 35 -21.04 21.56 11.95
CA MET A 35 -22.33 22.12 12.32
C MET A 35 -22.48 23.49 11.68
N GLN A 36 -23.52 23.68 10.90
CA GLN A 36 -23.81 24.93 10.19
C GLN A 36 -25.26 25.33 10.54
N GLY A 37 -25.40 26.06 11.64
CA GLY A 37 -26.70 26.34 12.25
C GLY A 37 -27.38 25.04 12.70
N ASP A 38 -28.64 24.85 12.29
CA ASP A 38 -29.45 23.65 12.60
C ASP A 38 -29.15 22.44 11.69
N SER A 39 -28.19 22.56 10.76
CA SER A 39 -27.84 21.50 9.82
C SER A 39 -26.41 21.00 10.02
N VAL A 40 -26.18 19.70 9.81
CA VAL A 40 -24.83 19.12 9.79
C VAL A 40 -24.41 18.93 8.35
N LYS A 41 -23.37 19.64 7.92
CA LYS A 41 -22.78 19.46 6.59
C LYS A 41 -21.54 18.60 6.67
N ASN A 42 -21.52 17.52 5.90
CA ASN A 42 -20.33 16.69 5.78
C ASN A 42 -19.39 17.33 4.74
N SER A 43 -18.25 17.84 5.19
CA SER A 43 -17.25 18.48 4.31
C SER A 43 -16.32 17.42 3.71
N LYS A 44 -16.87 16.62 2.79
CA LYS A 44 -16.14 15.55 2.11
C LYS A 44 -15.26 16.10 0.97
N PRO A 45 -14.05 15.56 0.77
CA PRO A 45 -13.18 15.98 -0.32
C PRO A 45 -13.62 15.39 -1.67
N CYS A 46 -14.04 16.24 -2.60
CA CYS A 46 -14.37 15.84 -3.98
C CYS A 46 -13.24 16.14 -4.98
N CYS A 47 -11.98 15.88 -4.60
CA CYS A 47 -10.82 16.28 -5.39
C CYS A 47 -9.78 15.17 -5.55
N LEU A 48 -8.87 15.35 -6.52
CA LEU A 48 -7.61 14.61 -6.55
C LEU A 48 -6.56 15.41 -5.79
N SER A 49 -5.86 14.78 -4.85
CA SER A 49 -4.70 15.37 -4.19
C SER A 49 -3.41 14.94 -4.89
N ALA A 50 -2.49 15.88 -5.05
CA ALA A 50 -1.14 15.62 -5.53
C ALA A 50 -0.18 16.00 -4.40
N ILE A 51 0.71 15.08 -4.05
CA ILE A 51 1.74 15.22 -3.01
C ILE A 51 3.08 15.05 -3.71
N THR A 52 3.95 16.06 -3.59
CA THR A 52 5.35 15.95 -4.02
C THR A 52 6.22 15.76 -2.78
N ALA A 53 7.21 14.89 -2.88
CA ALA A 53 8.12 14.59 -1.79
C ALA A 53 9.41 13.97 -2.34
N GLU A 54 10.54 14.15 -1.65
CA GLU A 54 11.81 13.52 -2.02
C GLU A 54 11.79 12.00 -1.74
N PHE A 55 11.11 11.62 -0.66
CA PHE A 55 10.86 10.24 -0.25
C PHE A 55 9.37 9.98 -0.21
N GLN A 56 8.94 8.73 -0.43
CA GLN A 56 7.54 8.34 -0.30
C GLN A 56 7.04 8.56 1.15
N PRO A 57 6.13 9.51 1.42
CA PRO A 57 5.69 9.80 2.79
C PRO A 57 4.69 8.79 3.35
N LEU A 58 4.11 7.89 2.54
CA LEU A 58 3.06 6.97 3.03
C LEU A 58 3.67 5.73 3.69
N THR A 59 3.37 5.50 4.96
CA THR A 59 3.94 4.38 5.73
C THR A 59 3.09 3.13 5.64
N ASP A 60 1.76 3.25 5.64
CA ASP A 60 0.86 2.10 5.62
C ASP A 60 0.60 1.54 4.21
N SER A 61 0.58 0.20 4.10
CA SER A 61 0.19 -0.51 2.86
C SER A 61 -1.22 -0.12 2.36
N SER A 62 -2.13 0.16 3.30
CA SER A 62 -3.49 0.60 3.01
C SER A 62 -3.51 1.97 2.32
N ASP A 63 -2.65 2.89 2.77
CA ASP A 63 -2.59 4.26 2.23
C ASP A 63 -1.84 4.31 0.91
N ILE A 64 -0.75 3.55 0.78
CA ILE A 64 -0.03 3.35 -0.48
C ILE A 64 -0.99 2.88 -1.56
N ALA A 65 -1.87 1.93 -1.25
CA ALA A 65 -2.84 1.40 -2.20
C ALA A 65 -3.96 2.38 -2.60
N ARG A 66 -4.15 3.48 -1.85
CA ARG A 66 -5.05 4.58 -2.22
C ARG A 66 -4.40 5.60 -3.15
N ALA A 67 -3.07 5.66 -3.16
CA ALA A 67 -2.33 6.61 -3.95
C ALA A 67 -1.94 6.06 -5.32
N PHE A 68 -1.64 6.98 -6.25
CA PHE A 68 -0.98 6.66 -7.51
C PHE A 68 0.46 7.17 -7.44
N LEU A 69 1.42 6.25 -7.28
CA LEU A 69 2.82 6.60 -7.05
C LEU A 69 3.58 6.73 -8.36
N TYR A 70 4.24 7.85 -8.59
CA TYR A 70 5.11 8.04 -9.74
C TYR A 70 6.41 8.69 -9.29
N LYS A 71 7.52 7.99 -9.49
CA LYS A 71 8.85 8.51 -9.20
C LYS A 71 9.39 9.22 -10.45
N LEU A 72 9.64 10.52 -10.31
CA LEU A 72 10.27 11.32 -11.36
C LEU A 72 11.78 11.11 -11.32
N GLU A 73 12.33 10.58 -12.41
CA GLU A 73 13.77 10.37 -12.54
C GLU A 73 14.48 11.58 -13.18
N PHE A 74 15.78 11.70 -12.93
CA PHE A 74 16.58 12.77 -13.52
C PHE A 74 16.52 12.68 -15.06
N GLY A 75 16.22 13.80 -15.69
CA GLY A 75 16.13 13.89 -17.16
C GLY A 75 14.76 13.58 -17.76
N GLU A 76 13.76 13.12 -16.98
CA GLU A 76 12.40 12.92 -17.50
C GLU A 76 11.65 14.24 -17.79
N ILE A 77 12.05 15.33 -17.12
CA ILE A 77 11.47 16.65 -17.30
C ILE A 77 12.38 17.54 -18.16
N ASP A 78 11.85 17.98 -19.30
CA ASP A 78 12.46 19.04 -20.10
C ASP A 78 12.26 20.40 -19.40
N LYS A 79 13.27 20.81 -18.64
CA LYS A 79 13.27 22.07 -17.89
C LYS A 79 13.06 23.29 -18.80
N LYS A 80 13.58 23.29 -20.03
CA LYS A 80 13.44 24.43 -20.96
C LYS A 80 11.99 24.60 -21.38
N ASN A 81 11.34 23.51 -21.78
CA ASN A 81 9.94 23.53 -22.15
C ASN A 81 9.02 23.80 -20.95
N LEU A 82 9.33 23.24 -19.77
CA LEU A 82 8.58 23.51 -18.56
C LEU A 82 8.61 25.01 -18.21
N SER A 83 9.78 25.64 -18.19
CA SER A 83 9.90 27.07 -17.91
C SER A 83 9.16 27.94 -18.94
N LYS A 84 9.12 27.52 -20.21
CA LYS A 84 8.35 28.21 -21.25
C LYS A 84 6.85 28.17 -20.96
N VAL A 85 6.33 26.98 -20.61
CA VAL A 85 4.90 26.80 -20.26
C VAL A 85 4.55 27.56 -18.98
N GLN A 86 5.43 27.55 -17.97
CA GLN A 86 5.23 28.28 -16.71
C GLN A 86 5.11 29.81 -16.90
N LYS A 87 5.71 30.37 -17.95
CA LYS A 87 5.54 31.79 -18.31
C LYS A 87 4.17 32.09 -18.93
N GLN A 88 3.47 31.07 -19.42
CA GLN A 88 2.16 31.18 -20.08
C GLN A 88 1.02 30.70 -19.17
N LYS A 89 1.04 31.08 -17.88
CA LYS A 89 0.03 30.63 -16.90
C LYS A 89 -1.41 30.90 -17.34
N HIS A 90 -1.65 32.02 -18.00
CA HIS A 90 -2.98 32.38 -18.52
C HIS A 90 -3.52 31.35 -19.53
N CYS A 91 -2.64 30.72 -20.33
CA CYS A 91 -3.03 29.64 -21.23
C CYS A 91 -3.50 28.40 -20.46
N LEU A 92 -2.92 28.10 -19.29
CA LEU A 92 -3.35 26.98 -18.44
C LEU A 92 -4.74 27.24 -17.85
N VAL A 93 -4.99 28.47 -17.37
CA VAL A 93 -6.33 28.88 -16.90
C VAL A 93 -7.35 28.72 -18.02
N ARG A 94 -7.04 29.27 -19.20
CA ARG A 94 -7.92 29.15 -20.37
C ARG A 94 -8.17 27.69 -20.76
N PHE A 95 -7.13 26.86 -20.74
CA PHE A 95 -7.23 25.44 -21.05
C PHE A 95 -8.20 24.71 -20.11
N VAL A 96 -8.11 24.98 -18.80
CA VAL A 96 -9.05 24.41 -17.81
C VAL A 96 -10.46 24.94 -18.02
N THR A 97 -10.64 26.24 -18.28
CA THR A 97 -11.95 26.82 -18.58
C THR A 97 -12.57 26.19 -19.83
N ASP A 98 -11.79 26.00 -20.89
CA ASP A 98 -12.26 25.34 -22.12
C ASP A 98 -12.62 23.87 -21.87
N TYR A 99 -11.88 23.17 -21.00
CA TYR A 99 -12.21 21.79 -20.62
C TYR A 99 -13.51 21.71 -19.83
N LEU A 100 -13.70 22.59 -18.84
CA LEU A 100 -14.96 22.68 -18.09
C LEU A 100 -16.13 23.05 -19.01
N GLY A 101 -15.92 23.97 -19.95
CA GLY A 101 -16.91 24.33 -20.96
C GLY A 101 -17.31 23.14 -21.83
N TRP A 102 -16.33 22.33 -22.26
CA TRP A 102 -16.56 21.11 -23.04
C TRP A 102 -17.32 20.03 -22.26
N ILE A 103 -17.02 19.86 -20.96
CA ILE A 103 -17.79 18.96 -20.08
C ILE A 103 -19.24 19.47 -19.96
N CYS A 104 -19.43 20.78 -19.77
CA CYS A 104 -20.75 21.36 -19.55
C CYS A 104 -21.62 21.37 -20.81
N SER A 105 -21.05 21.49 -22.01
CA SER A 105 -21.82 21.51 -23.26
C SER A 105 -22.58 20.21 -23.53
N GLU A 106 -22.03 19.07 -23.11
CA GLU A 106 -22.67 17.75 -23.30
C GLU A 106 -22.55 16.85 -22.06
N LYS A 107 -22.89 17.41 -20.88
CA LYS A 107 -22.70 16.77 -19.57
C LYS A 107 -23.14 15.30 -19.51
N TRP A 108 -24.32 14.99 -20.04
CA TRP A 108 -24.84 13.61 -20.00
C TRP A 108 -24.05 12.64 -20.89
N SER A 109 -23.64 13.09 -22.07
CA SER A 109 -22.80 12.31 -22.99
C SER A 109 -21.43 12.06 -22.37
N TYR A 110 -20.82 13.12 -21.79
CA TYR A 110 -19.57 13.04 -21.06
C TYR A 110 -19.64 12.01 -19.92
N MET A 111 -20.68 12.08 -19.07
CA MET A 111 -20.84 11.15 -17.95
C MET A 111 -20.98 9.69 -18.42
N LYS A 112 -21.82 9.42 -19.44
CA LYS A 112 -21.99 8.07 -20.01
C LYS A 112 -20.69 7.54 -20.61
N SER A 113 -19.97 8.39 -21.36
CA SER A 113 -18.71 8.05 -21.99
C SER A 113 -17.64 7.72 -20.95
N LEU A 114 -17.50 8.56 -19.92
CA LEU A 114 -16.57 8.34 -18.81
C LEU A 114 -16.89 7.04 -18.06
N GLU A 115 -18.16 6.80 -17.73
CA GLU A 115 -18.60 5.57 -17.04
C GLU A 115 -18.30 4.32 -17.87
N TRP A 116 -18.60 4.35 -19.17
CA TRP A 116 -18.32 3.24 -20.08
C TRP A 116 -16.82 2.94 -20.17
N LYS A 117 -15.99 3.99 -20.34
CA LYS A 117 -14.53 3.86 -20.39
C LYS A 117 -13.99 3.27 -19.09
N PHE A 118 -14.43 3.79 -17.94
CA PHE A 118 -14.05 3.28 -16.63
C PHE A 118 -14.37 1.78 -16.49
N LYS A 119 -15.62 1.37 -16.78
CA LYS A 119 -16.02 -0.04 -16.69
C LYS A 119 -15.17 -0.94 -17.59
N ASN A 120 -14.83 -0.48 -18.79
CA ASN A 120 -13.99 -1.24 -19.71
C ASN A 120 -12.55 -1.36 -19.23
N PHE A 121 -11.93 -0.26 -18.81
CA PHE A 121 -10.57 -0.31 -18.28
C PHE A 121 -10.49 -1.13 -16.99
N ARG A 122 -11.48 -1.03 -16.11
CA ARG A 122 -11.54 -1.84 -14.88
C ARG A 122 -11.54 -3.35 -15.20
N LYS A 123 -12.30 -3.77 -16.23
CA LYS A 123 -12.29 -5.17 -16.70
C LYS A 123 -10.92 -5.59 -17.23
N GLN A 124 -10.24 -4.73 -18.00
CA GLN A 124 -8.89 -5.01 -18.51
C GLN A 124 -7.87 -5.14 -17.38
N ASN A 125 -8.04 -4.37 -16.31
CA ASN A 125 -7.12 -4.30 -15.18
C ASN A 125 -7.41 -5.28 -14.05
N ILE A 126 -8.37 -6.21 -14.19
CA ILE A 126 -8.78 -7.16 -13.13
C ILE A 126 -7.58 -7.91 -12.51
N LYS A 127 -6.59 -8.29 -13.34
CA LYS A 127 -5.41 -9.03 -12.87
C LYS A 127 -4.55 -8.21 -11.90
N LEU A 128 -4.59 -6.88 -11.96
CA LEU A 128 -3.87 -6.01 -11.01
C LEU A 128 -4.41 -6.14 -9.57
N GLY A 129 -5.60 -6.73 -9.39
CA GLY A 129 -6.16 -7.03 -8.08
C GLY A 129 -5.31 -8.03 -7.28
N GLN A 130 -4.44 -8.79 -7.95
CA GLN A 130 -3.46 -9.67 -7.30
C GLN A 130 -2.41 -8.88 -6.51
N ILE A 131 -2.13 -7.63 -6.90
CA ILE A 131 -1.23 -6.72 -6.16
C ILE A 131 -2.00 -6.14 -4.98
N HIS A 132 -3.12 -5.46 -5.27
CA HIS A 132 -4.05 -4.95 -4.27
C HIS A 132 -5.42 -4.66 -4.88
N ASN A 133 -6.50 -4.89 -4.13
CA ASN A 133 -7.89 -4.76 -4.61
C ASN A 133 -8.25 -3.37 -5.15
N ARG A 134 -7.59 -2.31 -4.68
CA ARG A 134 -7.82 -0.92 -5.12
C ARG A 134 -7.11 -0.54 -6.43
N ILE A 135 -6.04 -1.23 -6.80
CA ILE A 135 -5.21 -0.86 -7.97
C ILE A 135 -6.00 -0.94 -9.29
N PRO A 136 -6.78 -2.00 -9.59
CA PRO A 136 -7.55 -2.08 -10.82
C PRO A 136 -8.46 -0.87 -11.05
N GLU A 137 -9.08 -0.39 -9.99
CA GLU A 137 -10.01 0.73 -10.03
C GLU A 137 -9.28 2.07 -10.19
N ASN A 138 -8.22 2.31 -9.41
CA ASN A 138 -7.42 3.52 -9.50
C ASN A 138 -6.82 3.70 -10.90
N VAL A 139 -6.25 2.61 -11.46
CA VAL A 139 -5.67 2.63 -12.81
C VAL A 139 -6.75 2.86 -13.86
N ALA A 140 -7.94 2.25 -13.69
CA ALA A 140 -9.05 2.44 -14.63
C ALA A 140 -9.57 3.89 -14.65
N TRP A 141 -9.66 4.54 -13.49
CA TRP A 141 -10.03 5.97 -13.42
C TRP A 141 -9.00 6.86 -14.11
N MET A 142 -7.72 6.60 -13.89
CA MET A 142 -6.65 7.36 -14.53
C MET A 142 -6.67 7.20 -16.06
N GLN A 143 -6.84 5.96 -16.56
CA GLN A 143 -6.97 5.67 -17.98
C GLN A 143 -8.21 6.32 -18.60
N ALA A 144 -9.36 6.21 -17.94
CA ALA A 144 -10.60 6.81 -18.41
C ALA A 144 -10.48 8.33 -18.48
N GLY A 145 -9.97 8.98 -17.43
CA GLY A 145 -9.75 10.43 -17.39
C GLY A 145 -8.78 10.91 -18.48
N PHE A 146 -7.69 10.17 -18.72
CA PHE A 146 -6.74 10.50 -19.78
C PHE A 146 -7.36 10.37 -21.18
N GLU A 147 -8.18 9.35 -21.43
CA GLU A 147 -8.90 9.23 -22.70
C GLU A 147 -9.91 10.36 -22.90
N MET A 148 -10.64 10.77 -21.84
CA MET A 148 -11.51 11.96 -21.91
C MET A 148 -10.71 13.22 -22.25
N PHE A 149 -9.51 13.37 -21.68
CA PHE A 149 -8.60 14.47 -22.01
C PHE A 149 -8.16 14.44 -23.49
N LEU A 150 -7.84 13.26 -24.04
CA LEU A 150 -7.45 13.11 -25.45
C LEU A 150 -8.60 13.46 -26.40
N GLU A 151 -9.82 13.06 -26.07
CA GLU A 151 -11.03 13.43 -26.82
C GLU A 151 -11.25 14.95 -26.79
N PHE A 152 -11.10 15.57 -25.62
CA PHE A 152 -11.20 17.01 -25.50
C PHE A 152 -10.19 17.74 -26.38
N ILE A 153 -8.91 17.39 -26.32
CA ILE A 153 -7.89 18.11 -27.10
C ILE A 153 -8.00 17.82 -28.60
N TYR A 154 -8.53 16.66 -28.97
CA TYR A 154 -8.88 16.36 -30.35
C TYR A 154 -10.02 17.26 -30.82
N ASP A 155 -11.10 17.35 -30.04
CA ASP A 155 -12.28 18.08 -30.44
C ASP A 155 -12.07 19.60 -30.41
N LYS A 156 -11.56 20.14 -29.30
CA LYS A 156 -11.40 21.58 -29.09
C LYS A 156 -10.23 22.18 -29.86
N TYR A 157 -9.11 21.48 -29.92
CA TYR A 157 -7.86 22.00 -30.48
C TYR A 157 -7.39 21.28 -31.75
N LYS A 158 -8.19 20.33 -32.27
CA LYS A 158 -7.90 19.57 -33.51
C LYS A 158 -6.51 18.95 -33.53
N VAL A 159 -6.03 18.49 -32.37
CA VAL A 159 -4.72 17.82 -32.24
C VAL A 159 -4.71 16.54 -33.07
N SER A 160 -3.73 16.40 -33.98
CA SER A 160 -3.67 15.26 -34.89
C SER A 160 -3.69 13.88 -34.20
N LEU A 161 -4.35 12.90 -34.83
CA LEU A 161 -4.41 11.51 -34.36
C LEU A 161 -3.02 10.89 -34.12
N LYS A 162 -2.03 11.23 -34.96
CA LYS A 162 -0.64 10.77 -34.79
C LYS A 162 -0.06 11.22 -33.44
N ARG A 163 -0.34 12.46 -33.03
CA ARG A 163 0.11 13.03 -31.76
C ARG A 163 -0.64 12.43 -30.57
N LEU A 164 -1.95 12.21 -30.70
CA LEU A 164 -2.72 11.52 -29.66
C LEU A 164 -2.22 10.09 -29.42
N LYS A 165 -1.92 9.33 -30.49
CA LYS A 165 -1.29 8.00 -30.36
C LYS A 165 0.04 8.05 -29.60
N LYS A 166 0.87 9.07 -29.87
CA LYS A 166 2.13 9.28 -29.13
C LYS A 166 1.86 9.53 -27.65
N TYR A 167 0.88 10.38 -27.32
CA TYR A 167 0.50 10.66 -25.93
C TYR A 167 -0.02 9.43 -25.19
N ARG A 168 -0.86 8.60 -25.84
CA ARG A 168 -1.28 7.30 -25.29
C ARG A 168 -0.10 6.40 -24.95
N LYS A 169 0.87 6.29 -25.85
CA LYS A 169 2.06 5.45 -25.62
C LYS A 169 2.87 5.93 -24.40
N ILE A 170 3.08 7.24 -24.28
CA ILE A 170 3.78 7.83 -23.14
C ILE A 170 3.01 7.55 -21.84
N PHE A 171 1.70 7.79 -21.85
CA PHE A 171 0.85 7.56 -20.69
C PHE A 171 0.84 6.09 -20.26
N ASN A 172 0.69 5.15 -21.19
CA ASN A 172 0.70 3.72 -20.87
C ASN A 172 2.03 3.28 -20.25
N SER A 173 3.15 3.79 -20.76
CA SER A 173 4.47 3.52 -20.16
C SER A 173 4.59 4.10 -18.76
N ALA A 174 4.03 5.29 -18.50
CA ALA A 174 4.02 5.89 -17.18
C ALA A 174 3.13 5.13 -16.18
N ILE A 175 1.97 4.63 -16.63
CA ILE A 175 1.09 3.76 -15.84
C ILE A 175 1.81 2.46 -15.45
N GLU A 176 2.48 1.82 -16.40
CA GLU A 176 3.23 0.57 -16.15
C GLU A 176 4.36 0.77 -15.13
N LYS A 177 5.14 1.85 -15.27
CA LYS A 177 6.15 2.25 -14.28
C LYS A 177 5.54 2.44 -12.88
N SER A 178 4.40 3.13 -12.80
CA SER A 178 3.70 3.36 -11.52
C SER A 178 3.20 2.06 -10.88
N ILE A 179 2.63 1.15 -11.68
CA ILE A 179 2.14 -0.15 -11.18
C ILE A 179 3.30 -0.98 -10.62
N ASN A 180 4.44 -1.01 -11.31
CA ASN A 180 5.62 -1.73 -10.84
C ASN A 180 6.15 -1.13 -9.53
N LEU A 181 6.24 0.20 -9.44
CA LEU A 181 6.64 0.87 -8.21
C LEU A 181 5.68 0.58 -7.05
N GLN A 182 4.37 0.66 -7.27
CA GLN A 182 3.39 0.31 -6.23
C GLN A 182 3.50 -1.15 -5.79
N LYS A 183 3.76 -2.06 -6.73
CA LYS A 183 3.99 -3.46 -6.41
C LYS A 183 5.21 -3.60 -5.50
N GLU A 184 6.33 -2.97 -5.84
CA GLU A 184 7.56 -2.98 -5.03
C GLU A 184 7.33 -2.39 -3.63
N GLU A 185 6.69 -1.24 -3.52
CA GLU A 185 6.38 -0.58 -2.24
C GLU A 185 5.42 -1.39 -1.36
N LEU A 186 4.44 -2.08 -1.96
CA LEU A 186 3.55 -2.97 -1.21
C LEU A 186 4.24 -4.28 -0.80
N HIS A 187 5.18 -4.76 -1.60
CA HIS A 187 5.99 -5.95 -1.27
C HIS A 187 7.04 -5.66 -0.19
N SER A 188 7.71 -4.50 -0.23
CA SER A 188 8.70 -4.09 0.78
C SER A 188 8.05 -3.95 2.16
N LYS A 189 6.78 -3.58 2.21
CA LYS A 189 5.95 -3.48 3.43
C LYS A 189 5.15 -4.73 3.75
N ASP A 190 5.64 -5.89 3.32
CA ASP A 190 5.04 -7.15 3.69
C ASP A 190 5.29 -7.49 5.16
N GLU A 191 4.39 -7.04 6.03
CA GLU A 191 4.50 -7.28 7.47
C GLU A 191 4.63 -8.74 7.91
N ALA A 192 4.08 -9.69 7.14
CA ALA A 192 4.23 -11.10 7.44
C ALA A 192 5.69 -11.53 7.27
N LYS A 193 6.34 -11.09 6.18
CA LYS A 193 7.77 -11.29 5.97
C LYS A 193 8.61 -10.50 6.98
N LEU A 194 8.27 -9.23 7.22
CA LEU A 194 8.94 -8.39 8.23
C LEU A 194 8.96 -9.05 9.61
N PHE A 195 7.83 -9.64 10.03
CA PHE A 195 7.76 -10.37 11.30
C PHE A 195 8.74 -11.55 11.34
N VAL A 196 8.72 -12.40 10.30
CA VAL A 196 9.59 -13.58 10.21
C VAL A 196 11.07 -13.18 10.18
N ASP A 197 11.42 -12.20 9.33
CA ASP A 197 12.78 -11.67 9.22
C ASP A 197 13.26 -11.07 10.54
N THR A 198 12.40 -10.31 11.22
CA THR A 198 12.71 -9.74 12.55
C THR A 198 13.02 -10.83 13.56
N ILE A 199 12.19 -11.87 13.64
CA ILE A 199 12.44 -13.00 14.56
C ILE A 199 13.76 -13.69 14.21
N ASN A 200 14.07 -13.91 12.94
CA ASN A 200 15.33 -14.54 12.52
C ASN A 200 16.56 -13.66 12.86
N VAL A 201 16.47 -12.34 12.66
CA VAL A 201 17.53 -11.39 13.07
C VAL A 201 17.71 -11.41 14.60
N MET A 202 16.60 -11.44 15.35
CA MET A 202 16.67 -11.55 16.81
C MET A 202 17.25 -12.88 17.29
N ARG A 203 17.00 -13.98 16.56
CA ARG A 203 17.62 -15.30 16.82
C ARG A 203 19.11 -15.26 16.55
N ALA A 204 19.52 -14.75 15.39
CA ALA A 204 20.93 -14.65 15.00
C ALA A 204 21.74 -13.74 15.95
N SER A 205 21.10 -12.72 16.53
CA SER A 205 21.70 -11.83 17.54
C SER A 205 21.53 -12.31 18.99
N ASN A 206 21.07 -13.54 19.21
CA ASN A 206 20.83 -14.13 20.54
C ASN A 206 19.88 -13.33 21.46
N LYS A 207 19.05 -12.44 20.90
CA LYS A 207 18.02 -11.69 21.66
C LYS A 207 16.79 -12.54 21.98
N VAL A 208 16.56 -13.59 21.19
CA VAL A 208 15.51 -14.59 21.40
C VAL A 208 16.05 -15.98 21.09
N SER A 209 15.50 -16.99 21.76
CA SER A 209 15.83 -18.40 21.51
C SER A 209 14.59 -19.22 21.20
N LEU A 210 14.80 -20.30 20.43
CA LEU A 210 13.84 -21.38 20.27
C LEU A 210 14.46 -22.65 20.83
N SER A 211 13.66 -23.45 21.51
CA SER A 211 14.14 -24.70 22.11
C SER A 211 13.70 -25.91 21.29
N GLU A 212 14.61 -26.84 21.05
CA GLU A 212 14.29 -28.08 20.35
C GLU A 212 13.33 -28.92 21.20
N ILE A 213 12.30 -29.46 20.56
CA ILE A 213 11.40 -30.44 21.17
C ILE A 213 12.01 -31.81 20.97
N GLN A 214 12.40 -32.46 22.07
CA GLN A 214 12.76 -33.86 22.06
C GLN A 214 11.47 -34.70 22.13
N GLU A 215 11.19 -35.45 21.07
CA GLU A 215 9.99 -36.27 20.98
C GLU A 215 10.05 -37.47 21.95
N GLY A 216 8.97 -37.62 22.73
CA GLY A 216 8.82 -38.68 23.72
C GLY A 216 7.44 -38.59 24.41
N LYS A 217 7.15 -39.46 25.39
CA LYS A 217 5.81 -39.53 26.05
C LYS A 217 5.30 -38.18 26.63
N LYS A 218 6.19 -37.21 26.91
CA LYS A 218 5.83 -35.90 27.47
C LYS A 218 6.34 -34.68 26.66
N ASN A 219 7.02 -34.88 25.53
CA ASN A 219 7.75 -33.86 24.76
C ASN A 219 8.55 -32.90 25.64
N ILE A 220 9.87 -33.08 25.72
CA ILE A 220 10.73 -32.32 26.64
C ILE A 220 11.44 -31.21 25.87
N ALA A 221 11.43 -29.99 26.41
CA ALA A 221 12.19 -28.87 25.88
C ALA A 221 12.72 -27.98 27.01
N SER A 222 13.99 -27.59 26.94
CA SER A 222 14.62 -26.69 27.92
C SER A 222 14.56 -25.24 27.42
N CYS A 223 13.62 -24.44 27.93
CA CYS A 223 13.58 -23.00 27.62
C CYS A 223 14.59 -22.25 28.50
N SER A 224 15.52 -21.52 27.87
CA SER A 224 16.37 -20.52 28.53
C SER A 224 15.59 -19.24 28.86
N ASN A 225 16.23 -18.33 29.59
CA ASN A 225 15.80 -16.92 29.58
C ASN A 225 15.74 -16.44 28.11
N ASN A 226 14.69 -15.68 27.77
CA ASN A 226 14.37 -15.18 26.43
C ASN A 226 13.79 -16.16 25.41
N CYS A 227 13.44 -17.38 25.80
CA CYS A 227 12.74 -18.35 24.96
C CYS A 227 11.39 -17.80 24.46
N ILE A 228 11.19 -17.76 23.14
CA ILE A 228 9.93 -17.29 22.52
C ILE A 228 9.12 -18.43 21.90
N GLY A 229 9.60 -19.67 22.01
CA GLY A 229 8.96 -20.82 21.39
C GLY A 229 9.87 -22.02 21.28
N TYR A 230 9.41 -22.96 20.47
CA TYR A 230 9.99 -24.28 20.32
C TYR A 230 10.10 -24.63 18.84
N TYR A 231 10.86 -25.66 18.50
CA TYR A 231 10.88 -26.19 17.13
C TYR A 231 11.03 -27.71 17.14
N ASP A 232 10.58 -28.35 16.07
CA ASP A 232 10.90 -29.73 15.73
C ASP A 232 11.48 -29.80 14.31
N GLY A 233 11.58 -31.01 13.73
CA GLY A 233 12.14 -31.20 12.39
C GLY A 233 11.35 -30.48 11.28
N ILE A 234 10.07 -30.16 11.50
CA ILE A 234 9.17 -29.68 10.44
C ILE A 234 8.60 -28.30 10.76
N TYR A 235 8.37 -28.00 12.04
CA TYR A 235 7.63 -26.81 12.45
C TYR A 235 8.36 -26.00 13.52
N ILE A 236 8.09 -24.69 13.50
CA ILE A 236 8.40 -23.78 14.60
C ILE A 236 7.11 -23.45 15.35
N TYR A 237 7.13 -23.49 16.67
CA TYR A 237 6.00 -23.21 17.54
C TYR A 237 6.27 -21.98 18.39
N LEU A 238 5.72 -20.84 18.00
CA LEU A 238 5.91 -19.60 18.74
C LEU A 238 4.86 -19.44 19.84
N ILE A 239 5.33 -19.00 21.01
CA ILE A 239 4.49 -18.40 22.05
C ILE A 239 4.14 -17.01 21.52
N TRP A 240 2.98 -16.91 20.88
CA TRP A 240 2.60 -15.76 20.07
C TRP A 240 2.73 -14.42 20.79
N GLU A 241 2.37 -14.38 22.08
CA GLU A 241 2.33 -13.15 22.85
C GLU A 241 3.74 -12.65 23.13
N ALA A 242 4.66 -13.56 23.46
CA ALA A 242 6.07 -13.26 23.68
C ALA A 242 6.79 -12.91 22.38
N ALA A 243 6.56 -13.69 21.31
CA ALA A 243 7.19 -13.47 20.01
C ALA A 243 6.77 -12.12 19.39
N TYR A 244 5.46 -11.82 19.40
CA TYR A 244 4.93 -10.56 18.88
C TYR A 244 5.45 -9.36 19.67
N ALA A 245 5.39 -9.41 21.01
CA ALA A 245 5.84 -8.31 21.85
C ALA A 245 7.32 -8.00 21.61
N LYS A 246 8.17 -9.03 21.56
CA LYS A 246 9.61 -8.85 21.31
C LYS A 246 9.93 -8.36 19.90
N ALA A 247 9.26 -8.89 18.88
CA ALA A 247 9.44 -8.40 17.51
C ALA A 247 9.04 -6.92 17.39
N ASN A 248 7.90 -6.55 17.97
CA ASN A 248 7.42 -5.18 17.96
C ASN A 248 8.33 -4.23 18.74
N GLU A 249 8.85 -4.65 19.90
CA GLU A 249 9.82 -3.86 20.67
C GLU A 249 11.13 -3.68 19.89
N PHE A 250 11.59 -4.71 19.18
CA PHE A 250 12.80 -4.65 18.38
C PHE A 250 12.66 -3.67 17.20
N LEU A 251 11.54 -3.73 16.48
CA LEU A 251 11.26 -2.82 15.37
C LEU A 251 11.16 -1.37 15.85
N ARG A 252 10.51 -1.12 17.00
CA ARG A 252 10.37 0.24 17.55
C ARG A 252 11.71 0.88 17.91
N LYS A 253 12.74 0.09 18.24
CA LYS A 253 14.10 0.61 18.47
C LYS A 253 14.80 1.05 17.19
N ALA A 254 14.29 0.64 16.03
CA ALA A 254 14.75 1.03 14.71
C ALA A 254 13.80 2.04 14.02
N ASP A 255 12.94 2.71 14.80
CA ASP A 255 11.87 3.61 14.32
C ASP A 255 10.91 2.96 13.31
N ASP A 256 10.76 1.64 13.40
CA ASP A 256 9.85 0.83 12.57
C ASP A 256 8.80 0.13 13.45
N GLY A 257 7.75 -0.43 12.86
CA GLY A 257 6.72 -1.14 13.59
C GLY A 257 5.71 -1.84 12.70
N PHE A 258 4.90 -2.72 13.28
CA PHE A 258 3.77 -3.31 12.56
C PHE A 258 2.64 -2.28 12.44
N SER A 259 2.15 -2.04 11.22
CA SER A 259 0.97 -1.21 10.98
C SER A 259 -0.34 -1.99 11.10
N LEU A 260 -0.33 -3.32 10.92
CA LEU A 260 -1.53 -4.15 11.08
C LEU A 260 -1.82 -4.48 12.55
N PRO A 261 -3.12 -4.55 12.92
CA PRO A 261 -3.53 -5.20 14.14
C PRO A 261 -3.03 -6.64 14.20
N LYS A 262 -2.67 -7.10 15.41
CA LYS A 262 -2.12 -8.45 15.67
C LYS A 262 -2.87 -9.59 14.94
N ARG A 263 -4.20 -9.54 14.90
CA ARG A 263 -5.07 -10.54 14.27
C ARG A 263 -5.03 -10.52 12.73
N GLU A 264 -4.81 -9.35 12.13
CA GLU A 264 -4.62 -9.21 10.69
C GLU A 264 -3.24 -9.72 10.26
N LEU A 265 -2.21 -9.48 11.08
CA LEU A 265 -0.89 -10.08 10.88
C LEU A 265 -0.97 -11.62 10.89
N GLU A 266 -1.68 -12.22 11.86
CA GLU A 266 -1.93 -13.67 11.89
C GLU A 266 -2.57 -14.17 10.58
N THR A 267 -3.60 -13.47 10.11
CA THR A 267 -4.31 -13.82 8.88
C THR A 267 -3.39 -13.71 7.65
N LYS A 268 -2.52 -12.70 7.60
CA LYS A 268 -1.54 -12.50 6.53
C LYS A 268 -0.47 -13.59 6.55
N LEU A 269 0.03 -13.97 7.73
CA LEU A 269 0.96 -15.09 7.91
C LEU A 269 0.36 -16.42 7.43
N ILE A 270 -0.95 -16.66 7.65
CA ILE A 270 -1.65 -17.83 7.13
C ILE A 270 -1.74 -17.80 5.61
N LYS A 271 -2.17 -16.68 5.03
CA LYS A 271 -2.30 -16.53 3.56
C LYS A 271 -0.99 -16.75 2.83
N LYS A 272 0.14 -16.32 3.41
CA LYS A 272 1.49 -16.55 2.87
C LYS A 272 2.04 -17.95 3.15
N GLY A 273 1.33 -18.72 3.98
CA GLY A 273 1.73 -20.08 4.35
C GLY A 273 2.92 -20.13 5.31
N TYR A 274 3.25 -19.03 5.98
CA TYR A 274 4.19 -19.04 7.10
C TYR A 274 3.53 -19.70 8.31
N LEU A 275 2.29 -19.31 8.64
CA LEU A 275 1.51 -19.82 9.77
C LEU A 275 0.54 -20.90 9.29
N ILE A 276 0.60 -22.08 9.91
CA ILE A 276 -0.22 -23.23 9.57
C ILE A 276 -1.29 -23.41 10.67
N PRO A 277 -2.56 -23.08 10.40
CA PRO A 277 -3.64 -23.17 11.37
C PRO A 277 -3.88 -24.61 11.82
N ALA A 278 -4.61 -24.77 12.92
CA ALA A 278 -5.12 -26.06 13.37
C ALA A 278 -6.16 -26.63 12.38
N LYS A 279 -6.40 -27.95 12.45
CA LYS A 279 -7.36 -28.65 11.57
C LYS A 279 -8.80 -28.10 11.66
N ASP A 280 -9.14 -27.45 12.77
CA ASP A 280 -10.44 -26.85 13.03
C ASP A 280 -10.51 -25.35 12.66
N GLY A 281 -9.49 -24.83 11.97
CA GLY A 281 -9.41 -23.44 11.53
C GLY A 281 -8.92 -22.46 12.58
N ARG A 282 -8.65 -22.89 13.82
CA ARG A 282 -8.06 -22.01 14.84
C ARG A 282 -6.62 -21.66 14.48
N HIS A 283 -6.21 -20.41 14.72
CA HIS A 283 -4.84 -19.98 14.43
C HIS A 283 -3.80 -20.66 15.33
N LYS A 284 -4.16 -20.93 16.59
CA LYS A 284 -3.29 -21.62 17.56
C LYS A 284 -3.53 -23.13 17.55
N VAL A 285 -2.45 -23.90 17.54
CA VAL A 285 -2.46 -25.35 17.77
C VAL A 285 -2.20 -25.67 19.24
N LYS A 286 -2.87 -26.68 19.80
CA LYS A 286 -2.58 -27.13 21.18
C LYS A 286 -1.45 -28.16 21.13
N LYS A 287 -0.31 -27.88 21.78
CA LYS A 287 0.80 -28.83 21.95
C LYS A 287 1.12 -29.00 23.44
N THR A 288 1.43 -30.23 23.85
CA THR A 288 1.89 -30.52 25.21
C THR A 288 3.41 -30.54 25.20
N ILE A 289 4.02 -29.72 26.05
CA ILE A 289 5.48 -29.59 26.21
C ILE A 289 5.75 -29.54 27.72
N ASN A 290 6.71 -30.33 28.21
CA ASN A 290 7.02 -30.48 29.64
C ASN A 290 5.78 -30.84 30.49
N GLY A 291 4.83 -31.60 29.94
CA GLY A 291 3.59 -31.96 30.62
C GLY A 291 2.53 -30.85 30.68
N SER A 292 2.83 -29.62 30.25
CA SER A 292 1.86 -28.52 30.17
C SER A 292 1.32 -28.37 28.75
N ARG A 293 -0.01 -28.33 28.61
CA ARG A 293 -0.67 -28.13 27.31
C ARG A 293 -0.93 -26.65 27.07
N SER A 294 -0.32 -26.09 26.02
CA SER A 294 -0.44 -24.67 25.67
C SER A 294 -0.86 -24.48 24.20
N GLY A 295 -1.45 -23.31 23.91
CA GLY A 295 -1.79 -22.90 22.55
C GLY A 295 -0.65 -22.13 21.91
N LEU A 296 -0.08 -22.66 20.83
CA LEU A 296 1.09 -22.12 20.13
C LEU A 296 0.74 -21.80 18.67
N MET A 297 1.43 -20.82 18.10
CA MET A 297 1.34 -20.55 16.65
C MET A 297 2.34 -21.44 15.92
N ARG A 298 1.84 -22.29 15.02
CA ARG A 298 2.66 -23.27 14.30
C ARG A 298 3.07 -22.72 12.95
N PHE A 299 4.37 -22.50 12.76
CA PHE A 299 4.97 -22.04 11.53
C PHE A 299 5.62 -23.18 10.76
N ASP A 300 5.56 -23.10 9.44
CA ASP A 300 6.35 -23.94 8.54
C ASP A 300 7.84 -23.61 8.71
N ARG A 301 8.66 -24.58 9.14
CA ARG A 301 10.06 -24.29 9.48
C ARG A 301 10.88 -23.90 8.26
N GLU A 302 10.71 -24.60 7.14
CA GLU A 302 11.48 -24.35 5.93
C GLU A 302 11.23 -22.93 5.41
N LYS A 303 9.95 -22.53 5.30
CA LYS A 303 9.60 -21.16 4.90
C LYS A 303 10.02 -20.11 5.91
N PHE A 304 9.94 -20.43 7.20
CA PHE A 304 10.30 -19.48 8.26
C PHE A 304 11.81 -19.22 8.28
N GLU A 305 12.65 -20.24 8.07
CA GLU A 305 14.11 -20.12 8.17
C GLU A 305 14.77 -19.74 6.83
N ASN A 306 14.29 -20.26 5.70
CA ASN A 306 14.93 -20.10 4.39
C ASN A 306 14.31 -18.98 3.54
N ASN A 307 13.95 -17.86 4.16
CA ASN A 307 13.14 -16.76 3.60
C ASN A 307 13.72 -16.13 2.29
N LYS A 308 13.71 -16.90 1.18
CA LYS A 308 14.07 -16.51 -0.19
C LYS A 308 12.84 -15.94 -0.89
#